data_AF-A0A5B8ZE52-F1
#
_entry.id   AF-A0A5B8ZE52-F1
#
_cell.length_a   1.000
_cell.length_b   1.000
_cell.length_c   1.000
_cell.angle_alpha   90.00
_cell.angle_beta   90.00
_cell.angle_gamma   90.00
#
_symmetry.space_group_name_H-M   'P 1'
#
loop_
_entity.id
_entity.type
_entity.pdbx_description
1 polymer ?
#
loop_
_entity_poly.entity_id
_entity_poly.type
_entity_poly.pdbx_seq_one_letter_code
_entity_poly.pdbx_strand_id
1 'polypeptide(L)'
;MRIKKAIPNMLTLGNLYCGFLSIGFAANGQFNNAAILILIGMMLDSMDGRLARMLNADSQLGKELDSLADIVTFGVAPSFLIFYTYFFQFGMIGFFVAGLFPLFGAYRLARFNISSTKSSMNYFVGVPITAAGGILAILTLFGDKIPQIITTVVFTGMCFLMVSKIRIPSLKEIPLPKYGTIVTIFLGCLLYIIYETGTHGQFPYLIYIAAPLYIAYLAYRFVKGKNKKHE
;
A
#
# COMPACT_ATOMS: atom_id res chain seq x y z
N MET A 1 6.93 -21.20 -19.72
CA MET A 1 7.46 -19.82 -19.87
C MET A 1 6.42 -18.71 -19.66
N ARG A 2 5.11 -18.92 -19.95
CA ARG A 2 4.04 -17.91 -19.73
C ARG A 2 3.54 -17.78 -18.27
N ILE A 3 3.36 -18.89 -17.55
CA ILE A 3 2.77 -18.89 -16.19
C ILE A 3 3.64 -18.10 -15.19
N LYS A 4 4.96 -18.19 -15.28
CA LYS A 4 5.89 -17.47 -14.37
C LYS A 4 5.76 -15.94 -14.45
N LYS A 5 5.37 -15.40 -15.61
CA LYS A 5 5.12 -13.95 -15.82
C LYS A 5 3.70 -13.53 -15.45
N ALA A 6 2.75 -14.46 -15.42
CA ALA A 6 1.37 -14.17 -15.03
C ALA A 6 1.23 -13.97 -13.51
N ILE A 7 2.05 -14.65 -12.71
CA ILE A 7 1.96 -14.61 -11.24
C ILE A 7 2.12 -13.19 -10.67
N PRO A 8 3.18 -12.41 -11.01
CA PRO A 8 3.30 -11.03 -10.52
C PRO A 8 2.12 -10.16 -10.95
N ASN A 9 1.73 -10.23 -12.22
CA ASN A 9 0.62 -9.42 -12.74
C ASN A 9 -0.72 -9.74 -12.05
N MET A 10 -0.98 -11.00 -11.69
CA MET A 10 -2.18 -11.37 -10.94
C MET A 10 -2.18 -10.78 -9.53
N LEU A 11 -1.01 -10.68 -8.89
CA LEU A 11 -0.87 -10.04 -7.59
C LEU A 11 -1.07 -8.52 -7.67
N THR A 12 -0.54 -7.88 -8.72
CA THR A 12 -0.78 -6.46 -9.01
C THR A 12 -2.27 -6.17 -9.25
N LEU A 13 -2.96 -7.04 -9.99
CA LEU A 13 -4.42 -6.95 -10.17
C LEU A 13 -5.18 -7.19 -8.86
N GLY A 14 -4.68 -8.09 -8.01
CA GLY A 14 -5.21 -8.30 -6.66
C GLY A 14 -5.07 -7.06 -5.77
N ASN A 15 -3.91 -6.39 -5.83
CA ASN A 15 -3.68 -5.10 -5.18
C ASN A 15 -4.73 -4.07 -5.66
N LEU A 16 -4.84 -3.87 -6.98
CA LEU A 16 -5.83 -2.97 -7.58
C LEU A 16 -7.26 -3.27 -7.10
N TYR A 17 -7.64 -4.56 -7.05
CA TYR A 17 -8.96 -4.98 -6.59
C TYR A 17 -9.20 -4.68 -5.11
N CYS A 18 -8.17 -4.78 -4.27
CA CYS A 18 -8.25 -4.34 -2.87
C CYS A 18 -8.52 -2.83 -2.76
N GLY A 19 -7.87 -2.02 -3.60
CA GLY A 19 -8.14 -0.58 -3.71
C GLY A 19 -9.59 -0.29 -4.10
N PHE A 20 -10.11 -0.97 -5.12
CA PHE A 20 -11.51 -0.87 -5.53
C PHE A 20 -12.49 -1.21 -4.39
N LEU A 21 -12.29 -2.35 -3.73
CA LEU A 21 -13.14 -2.76 -2.60
C LEU A 21 -13.06 -1.77 -1.44
N SER A 22 -11.87 -1.25 -1.13
CA SER A 22 -11.68 -0.26 -0.07
C SER A 22 -12.57 0.97 -0.26
N ILE A 23 -12.66 1.49 -1.49
CA ILE A 23 -13.54 2.61 -1.83
C ILE A 23 -15.01 2.26 -1.52
N GLY A 24 -15.45 1.06 -1.92
CA GLY A 24 -16.80 0.59 -1.65
C GLY A 24 -17.11 0.45 -0.15
N PHE A 25 -16.17 -0.09 0.63
CA PHE A 25 -16.33 -0.20 2.08
C PHE A 25 -16.34 1.17 2.77
N ALA A 26 -15.51 2.12 2.33
CA ALA A 26 -15.49 3.48 2.84
C ALA A 26 -16.83 4.19 2.57
N ALA A 27 -17.39 4.02 1.37
CA ALA A 27 -18.69 4.58 1.01
C ALA A 27 -19.85 4.02 1.84
N ASN A 28 -19.73 2.77 2.32
CA ASN A 28 -20.71 2.13 3.21
C ASN A 28 -20.47 2.42 4.71
N GLY A 29 -19.57 3.36 5.05
CA GLY A 29 -19.25 3.71 6.44
C GLY A 29 -18.36 2.70 7.16
N GLN A 30 -17.85 1.67 6.48
CA GLN A 30 -17.01 0.64 7.06
C GLN A 30 -15.52 1.02 6.94
N PHE A 31 -15.12 2.09 7.64
CA PHE A 31 -13.79 2.71 7.50
C PHE A 31 -12.64 1.78 7.91
N ASN A 32 -12.82 0.98 8.96
CA ASN A 32 -11.81 0.02 9.40
C ASN A 32 -11.51 -1.02 8.32
N ASN A 33 -12.55 -1.54 7.67
CA ASN A 33 -12.41 -2.52 6.59
C ASN A 33 -11.74 -1.92 5.37
N ALA A 34 -12.12 -0.69 5.01
CA ALA A 34 -11.51 0.04 3.92
C ALA A 34 -10.01 0.28 4.16
N ALA A 35 -9.62 0.68 5.38
CA ALA A 35 -8.24 0.86 5.77
C ALA A 35 -7.44 -0.45 5.69
N ILE A 36 -7.99 -1.56 6.21
CA ILE A 36 -7.32 -2.85 6.16
C ILE A 36 -7.13 -3.34 4.71
N LEU A 37 -8.09 -3.11 3.82
CA LEU A 37 -7.94 -3.46 2.41
C LEU A 37 -6.80 -2.70 1.73
N ILE A 38 -6.58 -1.42 2.06
CA ILE A 38 -5.41 -0.66 1.58
C ILE A 38 -4.11 -1.30 2.08
N LEU A 39 -4.07 -1.72 3.35
CA LEU A 39 -2.90 -2.41 3.92
C LEU A 39 -2.66 -3.78 3.28
N ILE A 40 -3.72 -4.54 2.96
CA ILE A 40 -3.59 -5.78 2.19
C ILE A 40 -3.05 -5.49 0.79
N GLY A 41 -3.55 -4.47 0.11
CA GLY A 41 -3.04 -4.03 -1.19
C GLY A 41 -1.54 -3.75 -1.13
N MET A 42 -1.07 -3.06 -0.08
CA MET A 42 0.35 -2.80 0.17
C MET A 42 1.18 -4.08 0.32
N MET A 43 0.61 -5.13 0.89
CA MET A 43 1.29 -6.42 1.00
C MET A 43 1.42 -7.08 -0.37
N LEU A 44 0.36 -7.09 -1.17
CA LEU A 44 0.35 -7.67 -2.52
C LEU A 44 1.35 -6.97 -3.43
N ASP A 45 1.42 -5.63 -3.36
CA ASP A 45 2.42 -4.76 -4.02
C ASP A 45 3.86 -5.05 -3.57
N SER A 46 4.04 -5.39 -2.29
CA SER A 46 5.36 -5.78 -1.81
C SER A 46 5.78 -7.17 -2.32
N MET A 47 4.80 -8.03 -2.65
CA MET A 47 5.02 -9.40 -3.10
C MET A 47 5.28 -9.48 -4.60
N ASP A 48 4.49 -8.80 -5.43
CA ASP A 48 4.59 -8.87 -6.89
C ASP A 48 5.95 -8.36 -7.39
N GLY A 49 6.43 -7.22 -6.89
CA GLY A 49 7.72 -6.65 -7.24
C GLY A 49 8.90 -7.49 -6.71
N ARG A 50 8.69 -8.32 -5.67
CA ARG A 50 9.70 -9.29 -5.20
C ARG A 50 9.65 -10.59 -5.99
N LEU A 51 8.47 -11.08 -6.32
CA LEU A 51 8.26 -12.28 -7.10
C LEU A 51 8.73 -12.09 -8.55
N ALA A 52 8.49 -10.93 -9.15
CA ALA A 52 9.01 -10.59 -10.48
C ALA A 52 10.54 -10.70 -10.53
N ARG A 53 11.24 -10.13 -9.54
CA ARG A 53 12.70 -10.24 -9.38
C ARG A 53 13.18 -11.67 -9.11
N MET A 54 12.47 -12.42 -8.26
CA MET A 54 12.85 -13.81 -7.93
C MET A 54 12.62 -14.78 -9.09
N LEU A 55 11.63 -14.51 -9.95
CA LEU A 55 11.26 -15.37 -11.08
C LEU A 55 11.92 -14.93 -12.39
N ASN A 56 12.76 -13.89 -12.38
CA ASN A 56 13.29 -13.23 -13.58
C ASN A 56 12.16 -12.91 -14.58
N ALA A 57 11.04 -12.43 -14.04
CA ALA A 57 9.79 -12.18 -14.74
C ALA A 57 9.47 -10.69 -14.87
N ASP A 58 10.47 -9.82 -14.72
CA ASP A 58 10.33 -8.38 -14.95
C ASP A 58 9.85 -8.12 -16.39
N SER A 59 8.80 -7.31 -16.52
CA SER A 59 8.23 -6.94 -17.81
C SER A 59 7.78 -5.50 -17.81
N GLN A 60 7.86 -4.84 -18.97
CA GLN A 60 7.42 -3.46 -19.13
C GLN A 60 5.92 -3.32 -18.85
N LEU A 61 5.12 -4.30 -19.29
CA LEU A 61 3.70 -4.37 -18.95
C LEU A 61 3.46 -4.44 -17.44
N GLY A 62 4.21 -5.28 -16.71
CA GLY A 62 4.10 -5.38 -15.26
C GLY A 62 4.42 -4.05 -14.56
N LYS A 63 5.45 -3.33 -15.03
CA LYS A 63 5.82 -2.01 -14.48
C LYS A 63 4.74 -0.94 -14.67
N GLU A 64 4.09 -0.90 -15.83
CA GLU A 64 2.99 0.03 -16.07
C GLU A 64 1.74 -0.38 -15.28
N LEU A 65 1.46 -1.68 -15.20
CA LEU A 65 0.35 -2.23 -14.41
C LEU A 65 0.50 -1.93 -12.91
N ASP A 66 1.71 -2.03 -12.39
CA ASP A 66 2.11 -1.67 -11.01
C ASP A 66 1.78 -0.20 -10.73
N SER A 67 2.19 0.70 -11.62
CA SER A 67 1.89 2.14 -11.51
C SER A 67 0.38 2.44 -11.54
N LEU A 68 -0.39 1.71 -12.35
CA LEU A 68 -1.85 1.85 -12.42
C LEU A 68 -2.55 1.28 -11.18
N ALA A 69 -2.05 0.18 -10.62
CA ALA A 69 -2.56 -0.36 -9.35
C ALA A 69 -2.24 0.58 -8.19
N ASP A 70 -1.01 1.09 -8.13
CA ASP A 70 -0.53 2.01 -7.11
C ASP A 70 -1.40 3.25 -6.97
N ILE A 71 -1.76 3.88 -8.09
CA ILE A 71 -2.57 5.10 -8.06
C ILE A 71 -3.98 4.83 -7.53
N VAL A 72 -4.57 3.67 -7.82
CA VAL A 72 -5.91 3.33 -7.33
C VAL A 72 -5.86 2.93 -5.86
N THR A 73 -5.00 1.99 -5.47
CA THR A 73 -4.96 1.46 -4.10
C THR A 73 -4.35 2.44 -3.11
N PHE A 74 -3.33 3.20 -3.50
CA PHE A 74 -2.62 4.08 -2.57
C PHE A 74 -2.82 5.57 -2.84
N GLY A 75 -3.48 5.95 -3.94
CA GLY A 75 -3.88 7.33 -4.19
C GLY A 75 -5.38 7.53 -4.00
N VAL A 76 -6.18 6.86 -4.83
CA VAL A 76 -7.64 7.07 -4.89
C VAL A 76 -8.34 6.49 -3.67
N ALA A 77 -8.04 5.25 -3.26
CA ALA A 77 -8.71 4.63 -2.12
C ALA A 77 -8.46 5.37 -0.79
N PRO A 78 -7.22 5.77 -0.41
CA PRO A 78 -6.99 6.54 0.81
C PRO A 78 -7.61 7.94 0.74
N SER A 79 -7.67 8.55 -0.44
CA SER A 79 -8.37 9.82 -0.65
C SER A 79 -9.86 9.69 -0.33
N PHE A 80 -10.53 8.67 -0.87
CA PHE A 80 -11.95 8.42 -0.54
C PHE A 80 -12.13 8.02 0.92
N LEU A 81 -11.22 7.24 1.50
CA LEU A 81 -11.26 6.88 2.92
C LEU A 81 -11.27 8.14 3.79
N ILE A 82 -10.33 9.05 3.59
CA ILE A 82 -10.28 10.31 4.35
C ILE A 82 -11.48 11.20 4.05
N PHE A 83 -11.95 11.23 2.79
CA PHE A 83 -13.15 11.97 2.43
C PHE A 83 -14.35 11.51 3.25
N TYR A 84 -14.69 10.22 3.19
CA TYR A 84 -15.87 9.71 3.90
C TYR A 84 -15.72 9.77 5.42
N THR A 85 -14.51 9.62 5.97
CA THR A 85 -14.29 9.66 7.42
C THR A 85 -14.28 11.09 7.98
N TYR A 86 -13.68 12.07 7.28
CA TYR A 86 -13.39 13.39 7.86
C TYR A 86 -13.85 14.57 7.02
N PHE A 87 -13.84 14.46 5.69
CA PHE A 87 -14.17 15.60 4.83
C PHE A 87 -15.61 15.62 4.31
N PHE A 88 -16.38 14.58 4.58
CA PHE A 88 -17.77 14.44 4.14
C PHE A 88 -18.65 15.61 4.62
N GLN A 89 -18.41 16.08 5.85
CA GLN A 89 -19.13 17.22 6.44
C GLN A 89 -18.89 18.55 5.71
N PHE A 90 -17.81 18.68 4.93
CA PHE A 90 -17.49 19.88 4.15
C PHE A 90 -18.03 19.81 2.71
N GLY A 91 -18.83 18.79 2.39
CA GLY A 91 -19.48 18.63 1.09
C GLY A 91 -18.52 18.70 -0.09
N MET A 92 -18.82 19.55 -1.05
CA MET A 92 -18.06 19.67 -2.30
C MET A 92 -16.62 20.16 -2.08
N ILE A 93 -16.38 21.03 -1.09
CA ILE A 93 -15.04 21.50 -0.76
C ILE A 93 -14.19 20.33 -0.25
N GLY A 94 -14.75 19.52 0.66
CA GLY A 94 -14.09 18.32 1.16
C GLY A 94 -13.74 17.34 0.06
N PHE A 95 -14.62 17.19 -0.93
CA PHE A 95 -14.39 16.33 -2.10
C PHE A 95 -13.22 16.83 -2.96
N PHE A 96 -13.16 18.14 -3.26
CA PHE A 96 -12.05 18.73 -4.00
C PHE A 96 -10.72 18.61 -3.26
N VAL A 97 -10.71 18.85 -1.95
CA VAL A 97 -9.50 18.71 -1.11
C VAL A 97 -9.01 17.27 -1.09
N ALA A 98 -9.92 16.29 -0.96
CA ALA A 98 -9.58 14.87 -1.04
C ALA A 98 -8.93 14.53 -2.40
N GLY A 99 -9.52 15.03 -3.50
CA GLY A 99 -9.03 14.82 -4.86
C GLY A 99 -7.61 15.30 -5.15
N LEU A 100 -7.04 16.19 -4.32
CA LEU A 100 -5.63 16.59 -4.45
C LEU A 100 -4.65 15.43 -4.24
N PHE A 101 -5.01 14.47 -3.38
CA PHE A 101 -4.13 13.37 -3.03
C PHE A 101 -3.80 12.45 -4.22
N PRO A 102 -4.78 11.93 -5.00
CA PRO A 102 -4.47 11.18 -6.21
C PRO A 102 -3.82 12.04 -7.30
N LEU A 103 -4.13 13.34 -7.40
CA LEU A 103 -3.46 14.22 -8.38
C LEU A 103 -1.95 14.32 -8.12
N PHE A 104 -1.58 14.59 -6.87
CA PHE A 104 -0.17 14.65 -6.45
C PHE A 104 0.50 13.28 -6.53
N GLY A 105 -0.22 12.21 -6.17
CA GLY A 105 0.23 10.84 -6.34
C GLY A 105 0.59 10.53 -7.80
N ALA A 106 -0.34 10.78 -8.73
CA ALA A 106 -0.16 10.51 -10.15
C ALA A 106 1.04 11.27 -10.74
N TYR A 107 1.19 12.56 -10.40
CA TYR A 107 2.34 13.36 -10.82
C TYR A 107 3.67 12.76 -10.29
N ARG A 108 3.68 12.31 -9.03
CA ARG A 108 4.85 11.65 -8.42
C ARG A 108 5.20 10.35 -9.13
N LEU A 109 4.22 9.50 -9.47
CA LEU A 109 4.46 8.27 -10.25
C LEU A 109 5.01 8.59 -11.64
N ALA A 110 4.41 9.54 -12.36
CA ALA A 110 4.86 9.93 -13.69
C ALA A 110 6.33 10.40 -13.65
N ARG A 111 6.69 11.26 -12.67
CA ARG A 111 8.08 11.70 -12.45
C ARG A 111 9.02 10.53 -12.15
N PHE A 112 8.59 9.56 -11.34
CA PHE A 112 9.38 8.38 -11.02
C PHE A 112 9.60 7.49 -12.25
N ASN A 113 8.57 7.26 -13.06
CA ASN A 113 8.64 6.41 -14.24
C ASN A 113 9.61 6.97 -15.29
N ILE A 114 9.60 8.28 -15.54
CA ILE A 114 10.56 8.92 -16.47
C ILE A 114 11.98 9.06 -15.91
N SER A 115 12.13 9.23 -14.59
CA SER A 115 13.45 9.41 -13.96
C SER A 115 14.21 8.10 -13.81
N SER A 116 13.49 6.96 -13.72
CA SER A 116 14.07 5.63 -13.61
C SER A 116 14.94 5.20 -14.81
N THR A 117 14.88 5.93 -15.93
CA THR A 117 15.71 5.72 -17.13
C THR A 117 17.12 6.33 -17.02
N LYS A 118 17.35 7.24 -16.07
CA LYS A 118 18.67 7.87 -15.84
C LYS A 118 19.32 7.30 -14.58
N SER A 119 20.44 6.63 -14.80
CA SER A 119 21.24 5.86 -13.83
C SER A 119 21.58 6.59 -12.53
N SER A 120 21.82 5.77 -11.49
CA SER A 120 22.44 6.08 -10.18
C SER A 120 21.66 7.05 -9.30
N MET A 121 21.30 6.62 -8.09
CA MET A 121 21.42 7.41 -6.84
C MET A 121 20.62 6.74 -5.71
N ASN A 122 21.30 6.59 -4.57
CA ASN A 122 20.83 6.02 -3.31
C ASN A 122 19.77 6.88 -2.60
N TYR A 123 18.89 7.54 -3.34
CA TYR A 123 17.92 8.50 -2.80
C TYR A 123 16.59 8.41 -3.58
N PHE A 124 15.47 8.33 -2.86
CA PHE A 124 14.15 8.59 -3.41
C PHE A 124 13.88 10.10 -3.34
N VAL A 125 13.24 10.66 -4.37
CA VAL A 125 12.84 12.07 -4.38
C VAL A 125 11.34 12.15 -4.07
N GLY A 126 10.99 12.61 -2.87
CA GLY A 126 9.62 12.65 -2.35
C GLY A 126 9.19 11.33 -1.67
N VAL A 127 8.10 11.39 -0.90
CA VAL A 127 7.54 10.22 -0.20
C VAL A 127 6.86 9.28 -1.19
N PRO A 128 7.05 7.95 -1.09
CA PRO A 128 6.33 6.99 -1.92
C PRO A 128 4.82 7.05 -1.73
N ILE A 129 4.06 6.93 -2.83
CA ILE A 129 2.58 6.92 -2.79
C ILE A 129 2.08 5.80 -1.88
N THR A 130 2.73 4.63 -1.95
CA THR A 130 2.45 3.46 -1.12
C THR A 130 2.55 3.80 0.36
N ALA A 131 3.64 4.44 0.77
CA ALA A 131 3.86 4.88 2.15
C ALA A 131 2.84 5.94 2.58
N ALA A 132 2.54 6.93 1.73
CA ALA A 132 1.56 7.97 2.03
C ALA A 132 0.15 7.37 2.24
N GLY A 133 -0.29 6.51 1.33
CA GLY A 133 -1.59 5.82 1.43
C GLY A 133 -1.69 4.89 2.63
N GLY A 134 -0.61 4.16 2.96
CA GLY A 134 -0.57 3.30 4.14
C GLY A 134 -0.61 4.07 5.45
N ILE A 135 0.07 5.22 5.54
CA ILE A 135 0.02 6.07 6.74
C ILE A 135 -1.41 6.58 6.95
N LEU A 136 -2.12 6.99 5.89
CA LEU A 136 -3.53 7.39 6.00
C LEU A 136 -4.42 6.23 6.44
N ALA A 137 -4.22 5.02 5.90
CA ALA A 137 -4.97 3.85 6.34
C ALA A 137 -4.75 3.52 7.82
N ILE A 138 -3.49 3.55 8.29
CA ILE A 138 -3.16 3.34 9.70
C ILE A 138 -3.80 4.44 10.57
N LEU A 139 -3.72 5.69 10.12
CA LEU A 139 -4.29 6.82 10.84
C LEU A 139 -5.79 6.69 11.04
N THR A 140 -6.51 6.22 10.01
CA THR A 140 -7.96 5.94 10.09
C THR A 140 -8.26 4.81 11.08
N LEU A 141 -7.43 3.76 11.17
CA LEU A 141 -7.63 2.67 12.14
C LEU A 141 -7.50 3.13 13.60
N PHE A 142 -6.72 4.19 13.86
CA PHE A 142 -6.58 4.80 15.18
C PHE A 142 -7.42 6.08 15.33
N GLY A 143 -8.32 6.36 14.38
CA GLY A 143 -9.03 7.63 14.25
C GLY A 143 -9.83 8.04 15.48
N ASP A 144 -10.38 7.08 16.24
CA ASP A 144 -11.17 7.36 17.46
C ASP A 144 -10.35 8.02 18.57
N LYS A 145 -9.01 7.93 18.50
CA LYS A 145 -8.08 8.49 19.49
C LYS A 145 -7.36 9.73 18.98
N ILE A 146 -7.52 10.08 17.70
CA ILE A 146 -6.72 11.09 17.03
C ILE A 146 -7.62 12.28 16.62
N PRO A 147 -7.30 13.51 17.06
CA PRO A 147 -8.03 14.70 16.66
C PRO A 147 -8.09 14.86 15.12
N GLN A 148 -9.26 15.23 14.60
CA GLN A 148 -9.48 15.47 13.16
C GLN A 148 -8.50 16.49 12.56
N ILE A 149 -8.05 17.48 13.36
CA ILE A 149 -7.05 18.45 12.94
C ILE A 149 -5.72 17.77 12.57
N ILE A 150 -5.29 16.77 13.35
CA ILE A 150 -4.03 16.06 13.10
C ILE A 150 -4.14 15.30 11.79
N THR A 151 -5.27 14.62 11.55
CA THR A 151 -5.51 13.89 10.30
C THR A 151 -5.47 14.81 9.08
N THR A 152 -6.08 15.99 9.18
CA THR A 152 -6.09 16.97 8.10
C THR A 152 -4.69 17.51 7.80
N VAL A 153 -3.90 17.78 8.85
CA VAL A 153 -2.50 18.22 8.73
C VAL A 153 -1.64 17.13 8.13
N VAL A 154 -1.79 15.87 8.56
CA VAL A 154 -1.05 14.73 8.01
C VAL A 154 -1.41 14.49 6.55
N PHE A 155 -2.70 14.51 6.21
CA PHE A 155 -3.18 14.37 4.83
C PHE A 155 -2.57 15.43 3.91
N THR A 156 -2.68 16.70 4.31
CA THR A 156 -2.12 17.84 3.55
C THR A 156 -0.60 17.76 3.47
N GLY A 157 0.07 17.40 4.56
CA GLY A 157 1.51 17.18 4.61
C GLY A 157 1.96 16.10 3.63
N MET A 158 1.25 14.97 3.56
CA MET A 158 1.55 13.88 2.64
C MET A 158 1.38 14.29 1.17
N CYS A 159 0.33 15.05 0.84
CA CYS A 159 0.14 15.66 -0.48
C CYS A 159 1.39 16.43 -0.95
N PHE A 160 1.87 17.37 -0.12
CA PHE A 160 3.05 18.16 -0.46
C PHE A 160 4.34 17.34 -0.44
N LEU A 161 4.49 16.41 0.50
CA LEU A 161 5.67 15.54 0.60
C LEU A 161 5.84 14.59 -0.61
N MET A 162 4.74 14.15 -1.24
CA MET A 162 4.79 13.34 -2.46
C MET A 162 5.38 14.12 -3.65
N VAL A 163 5.04 15.41 -3.80
CA VAL A 163 5.53 16.25 -4.90
C VAL A 163 6.89 16.89 -4.58
N SER A 164 7.21 17.03 -3.30
CA SER A 164 8.43 17.66 -2.83
C SER A 164 9.70 17.05 -3.44
N LYS A 165 10.74 17.88 -3.55
CA LYS A 165 12.08 17.51 -4.01
C LYS A 165 12.98 17.01 -2.88
N ILE A 166 12.43 16.79 -1.68
CA ILE A 166 13.18 16.26 -0.54
C ILE A 166 13.75 14.90 -0.94
N ARG A 167 15.08 14.78 -0.87
CA ARG A 167 15.79 13.53 -1.06
C ARG A 167 15.67 12.71 0.21
N ILE A 168 14.79 11.72 0.19
CA ILE A 168 14.71 10.71 1.25
C ILE A 168 15.79 9.68 0.93
N PRO A 169 16.77 9.44 1.83
CA PRO A 169 17.77 8.40 1.62
C PRO A 169 17.07 7.08 1.32
N SER A 170 17.44 6.47 0.20
CA SER A 170 17.00 5.14 -0.14
C SER A 170 17.61 4.22 0.91
N LEU A 171 16.79 3.68 1.79
CA LEU A 171 17.15 2.62 2.75
C LEU A 171 17.44 1.28 2.03
N LYS A 172 18.12 1.34 0.87
CA LYS A 172 18.53 0.19 0.06
C LYS A 172 19.71 -0.55 0.72
N GLU A 173 20.45 0.11 1.60
CA GLU A 173 21.72 -0.39 2.18
C GLU A 173 21.69 -0.67 3.69
N ILE A 174 20.56 -0.51 4.40
CA ILE A 174 20.48 -1.02 5.77
C ILE A 174 19.96 -2.47 5.72
N PRO A 175 20.67 -3.46 6.30
CA PRO A 175 20.20 -4.85 6.42
C PRO A 175 19.08 -4.98 7.47
N LEU A 176 18.18 -4.00 7.54
CA LEU A 176 16.97 -4.07 8.34
C LEU A 176 15.95 -4.99 7.64
N PRO A 177 15.09 -5.67 8.40
CA PRO A 177 14.01 -6.48 7.84
C PRO A 177 13.05 -5.57 7.03
N LYS A 178 13.32 -5.49 5.73
CA LYS A 178 12.66 -4.66 4.70
C LYS A 178 11.16 -4.48 4.94
N TYR A 179 10.70 -3.25 5.20
CA TYR A 179 9.31 -2.71 5.18
C TYR A 179 8.16 -3.72 5.22
N GLY A 180 8.07 -4.60 4.21
CA GLY A 180 7.35 -5.88 4.28
C GLY A 180 7.40 -6.55 5.66
N THR A 181 8.54 -6.81 6.30
CA THR A 181 8.57 -7.50 7.63
C THR A 181 7.89 -6.70 8.75
N ILE A 182 7.98 -5.36 8.72
CA ILE A 182 7.27 -4.51 9.69
C ILE A 182 5.76 -4.56 9.41
N VAL A 183 5.36 -4.49 8.13
CA VAL A 183 3.97 -4.66 7.71
C VAL A 183 3.46 -6.07 8.03
N THR A 184 4.28 -7.12 7.93
CA THR A 184 3.93 -8.51 8.26
C THR A 184 3.70 -8.70 9.75
N ILE A 185 4.57 -8.10 10.57
CA ILE A 185 4.46 -8.17 12.03
C ILE A 185 3.24 -7.34 12.47
N PHE A 186 3.09 -6.12 11.94
CA PHE A 186 1.95 -5.27 12.24
C PHE A 186 0.62 -5.92 11.86
N LEU A 187 0.53 -6.51 10.67
CA LEU A 187 -0.68 -7.19 10.20
C LEU A 187 -0.91 -8.53 10.92
N GLY A 188 0.15 -9.25 11.28
CA GLY A 188 0.06 -10.43 12.15
C GLY A 188 -0.47 -10.09 13.54
N CYS A 189 -0.03 -8.98 14.12
CA CYS A 189 -0.58 -8.44 15.36
C CYS A 189 -2.04 -7.99 15.18
N LEU A 190 -2.37 -7.34 14.05
CA LEU A 190 -3.73 -6.89 13.75
C LEU A 190 -4.70 -8.08 13.59
N LEU A 191 -4.25 -9.17 12.96
CA LEU A 191 -5.00 -10.43 12.87
C LEU A 191 -5.14 -11.14 14.22
N TYR A 192 -4.10 -11.11 15.06
CA TYR A 192 -4.17 -11.64 16.42
C TYR A 192 -5.20 -10.86 17.25
N ILE A 193 -5.22 -9.54 17.13
CA ILE A 193 -6.24 -8.70 17.76
C ILE A 193 -7.64 -9.05 17.22
N ILE A 194 -7.82 -9.22 15.90
CA ILE A 194 -9.11 -9.64 15.31
C ILE A 194 -9.57 -11.00 15.85
N TYR A 195 -8.64 -11.94 16.01
CA TYR A 195 -8.91 -13.27 16.57
C TYR A 195 -9.37 -13.19 18.03
N GLU A 196 -8.66 -12.44 18.87
CA GLU A 196 -9.00 -12.23 20.28
C GLU A 196 -10.32 -11.47 20.47
N THR A 197 -10.66 -10.55 19.56
CA THR A 197 -11.86 -9.69 19.70
C THR A 197 -13.15 -10.38 19.21
N GLY A 198 -13.09 -11.59 18.64
CA GLY A 198 -14.28 -12.38 18.26
C GLY A 198 -15.15 -11.80 17.14
N THR A 199 -14.71 -10.74 16.46
CA THR A 199 -15.46 -10.03 15.40
C THR A 199 -15.33 -10.70 14.02
N HIS A 200 -15.65 -12.00 13.92
CA HIS A 200 -15.48 -12.74 12.67
C HIS A 200 -16.37 -12.27 11.51
N GLY A 201 -17.52 -11.64 11.80
CA GLY A 201 -18.48 -11.18 10.79
C GLY A 201 -18.31 -9.74 10.30
N GLN A 202 -17.44 -8.94 10.90
CA GLN A 202 -17.31 -7.51 10.58
C GLN A 202 -16.22 -7.21 9.55
N PHE A 203 -15.26 -8.11 9.31
CA PHE A 203 -14.13 -7.87 8.43
C PHE A 203 -14.28 -8.56 7.07
N PRO A 204 -13.80 -7.97 5.95
CA PRO A 204 -13.93 -8.57 4.63
C PRO A 204 -13.27 -9.95 4.59
N TYR A 205 -14.01 -10.96 4.10
CA TYR A 205 -13.54 -12.35 3.97
C TYR A 205 -12.17 -12.49 3.28
N LEU A 206 -11.81 -11.49 2.46
CA LEU A 206 -10.53 -11.36 1.78
C LEU A 206 -9.32 -11.36 2.75
N ILE A 207 -9.48 -10.86 3.98
CA ILE A 207 -8.42 -10.88 5.01
C ILE A 207 -8.04 -12.32 5.39
N TYR A 208 -9.04 -13.20 5.55
CA TYR A 208 -8.82 -14.59 5.94
C TYR A 208 -8.16 -15.43 4.84
N ILE A 209 -8.19 -14.96 3.59
CA ILE A 209 -7.51 -15.62 2.46
C ILE A 209 -6.14 -14.98 2.20
N ALA A 210 -6.06 -13.65 2.21
CA ALA A 210 -4.82 -12.92 1.93
C ALA A 210 -3.76 -13.15 3.00
N ALA A 211 -4.15 -13.24 4.28
CA ALA A 211 -3.21 -13.40 5.38
C ALA A 211 -2.49 -14.76 5.41
N PRO A 212 -3.17 -15.93 5.34
CA PRO A 212 -2.48 -17.22 5.26
C PRO A 212 -1.61 -17.34 4.02
N LEU A 213 -2.06 -16.80 2.88
CA LEU A 213 -1.33 -16.83 1.63
C LEU A 213 -0.03 -16.01 1.73
N TYR A 214 -0.08 -14.89 2.44
CA TYR A 214 1.09 -14.09 2.77
C TYR A 214 2.04 -14.78 3.76
N ILE A 215 1.51 -15.38 4.83
CA ILE A 215 2.30 -16.12 5.82
C ILE A 215 2.99 -17.32 5.14
N ALA A 216 2.29 -18.05 4.27
CA ALA A 216 2.85 -19.15 3.49
C ALA A 216 3.97 -18.67 2.56
N TYR A 217 3.81 -17.52 1.90
CA TYR A 217 4.86 -16.91 1.08
C TYR A 217 6.10 -16.54 1.91
N LEU A 218 5.93 -15.99 3.12
CA LEU A 218 7.03 -15.68 4.03
C LEU A 218 7.72 -16.94 4.54
N ALA A 219 6.96 -17.96 4.92
CA ALA A 219 7.49 -19.25 5.38
C ALA A 219 8.32 -19.91 4.27
N TYR A 220 7.80 -19.96 3.04
CA TYR A 220 8.55 -20.42 1.86
C TYR A 220 9.84 -19.63 1.68
N ARG A 221 9.80 -18.31 1.87
CA ARG A 221 10.98 -17.43 1.75
C ARG A 221 12.01 -17.68 2.85
N PHE A 222 11.60 -17.87 4.11
CA PHE A 222 12.51 -18.19 5.21
C PHE A 222 13.21 -19.53 4.98
N VAL A 223 12.46 -20.55 4.52
CA VAL A 223 13.02 -21.86 4.18
C VAL A 223 14.01 -21.76 3.02
N LYS A 224 13.65 -21.06 1.94
CA LYS A 224 14.52 -20.91 0.76
C LYS A 224 15.73 -19.98 1.00
N GLY A 225 15.58 -18.99 1.86
CA GLY A 225 16.67 -18.09 2.28
C GLY A 225 17.71 -18.78 3.15
N LYS A 226 17.32 -19.83 3.90
CA LYS A 226 18.24 -20.66 4.69
C LYS A 226 19.09 -21.58 3.80
N ASN A 227 18.52 -22.10 2.72
CA ASN A 227 19.26 -22.96 1.76
C ASN A 227 20.33 -22.21 0.96
N LYS A 228 20.21 -20.89 0.77
CA LYS A 228 21.23 -20.07 0.08
C LYS A 228 22.43 -19.67 0.94
N LYS A 229 22.44 -20.03 2.23
CA LYS A 229 23.56 -19.79 3.15
C LYS A 229 24.45 -21.03 3.37
N HIS A 230 24.09 -22.16 2.74
CA HIS A 230 24.79 -23.44 2.87
C HIS A 230 25.33 -23.99 1.54
N GLU A 231 25.29 -23.19 0.46
CA GLU A 231 26.06 -23.36 -0.78
C GLU A 231 27.04 -22.19 -0.90
#